data_AF-A0A936DA87-F1
#
_entry.id   AF-A0A936DA87-F1
#
_cell.length_a   1.000
_cell.length_b   1.000
_cell.length_c   1.000
_cell.angle_alpha   90.00
_cell.angle_beta   90.00
_cell.angle_gamma   90.00
#
_symmetry.space_group_name_H-M   'P 1'
#
loop_
_entity.id
_entity.type
_entity.pdbx_description
1 polymer ?
#
loop_
_entity_poly.entity_id
_entity_poly.type
_entity_poly.pdbx_seq_one_letter_code
_entity_poly.pdbx_strand_id
1 'polypeptide(L)'
;MSSIQKRIHDDVSRFGWHVVKVLGDEDFPAFAYTVGLTVTYEHPEVIVFGIGDDLDLMHHLLAVIQRRVEKGERFEHGARKTGILPGVSCHFARFPTSAYEEHLGQAVRHLGGERSFSVVQCIWPDKKRRLPWDPKVDLGLLARQPVFLRPDAGPRDPKWPFPEPHSRRALTTKQVIRGEEPVRFAGRFDDGSYQLVCETTDDEDDLAWVTLGWLLDHDPSLRAVASLDLGEAKVRKGPGKPFRKVSPPDDEP
;
A
#
# COMPACT_ATOMS: atom_id res chain seq x y z
N MET A 1 -9.99 -25.47 13.93
CA MET A 1 -9.31 -24.77 12.83
C MET A 1 -10.13 -24.91 11.55
N SER A 2 -10.26 -23.86 10.74
CA SER A 2 -10.87 -23.98 9.40
C SER A 2 -10.01 -24.86 8.49
N SER A 3 -10.58 -25.36 7.38
CA SER A 3 -9.85 -26.15 6.37
C SER A 3 -8.63 -25.41 5.82
N ILE A 4 -8.76 -24.09 5.60
CA ILE A 4 -7.69 -23.20 5.16
C ILE A 4 -6.57 -23.13 6.21
N GLN A 5 -6.91 -22.91 7.49
CA GLN A 5 -5.93 -22.84 8.57
C GLN A 5 -5.17 -24.15 8.74
N LYS A 6 -5.85 -25.30 8.57
CA LYS A 6 -5.19 -26.61 8.58
C LYS A 6 -4.18 -26.74 7.44
N ARG A 7 -4.56 -26.37 6.21
CA ARG A 7 -3.65 -26.42 5.07
C ARG A 7 -2.42 -25.53 5.24
N ILE A 8 -2.61 -24.31 5.75
CA ILE A 8 -1.49 -23.40 6.06
C ILE A 8 -0.55 -24.07 7.06
N HIS A 9 -1.09 -24.63 8.15
CA HIS A 9 -0.28 -25.31 9.15
C HIS A 9 0.49 -26.52 8.59
N ASP A 10 -0.18 -27.37 7.81
CA ASP A 10 0.42 -28.56 7.21
C ASP A 10 1.54 -28.17 6.22
N ASP A 11 1.32 -27.16 5.38
CA ASP A 11 2.32 -26.68 4.41
C ASP A 11 3.51 -26.00 5.11
N VAL A 12 3.27 -25.17 6.13
CA VAL A 12 4.34 -24.55 6.92
C VAL A 12 5.17 -25.61 7.64
N SER A 13 4.53 -26.60 8.26
CA SER A 13 5.23 -27.70 8.95
C SER A 13 6.07 -28.55 8.01
N ARG A 14 5.57 -28.82 6.80
CA ARG A 14 6.23 -29.70 5.83
C ARG A 14 7.27 -29.00 4.96
N PHE A 15 7.02 -27.77 4.55
CA PHE A 15 7.82 -27.06 3.56
C PHE A 15 8.49 -25.80 4.11
N GLY A 16 8.14 -25.38 5.34
CA GLY A 16 8.65 -24.17 5.95
C GLY A 16 7.87 -22.90 5.60
N TRP A 17 6.92 -22.97 4.67
CA TRP A 17 6.12 -21.83 4.23
C TRP A 17 4.88 -22.25 3.46
N HIS A 18 3.97 -21.30 3.26
CA HIS A 18 2.76 -21.41 2.46
C HIS A 18 2.50 -20.10 1.71
N VAL A 19 1.79 -20.15 0.59
CA VAL A 19 1.31 -18.95 -0.13
C VAL A 19 -0.20 -18.87 -0.03
N VAL A 20 -0.68 -17.78 0.57
CA VAL A 20 -2.10 -17.41 0.51
C VAL A 20 -2.32 -16.55 -0.73
N LYS A 21 -3.36 -16.89 -1.50
CA LYS A 21 -3.79 -16.18 -2.71
C LYS A 21 -5.15 -15.53 -2.43
N VAL A 22 -5.29 -14.26 -2.75
CA VAL A 22 -6.50 -13.47 -2.53
C VAL A 22 -6.93 -12.86 -3.86
N LEU A 23 -8.17 -13.14 -4.25
CA LEU A 23 -8.78 -12.54 -5.44
C LEU A 23 -8.97 -11.05 -5.22
N GLY A 24 -8.82 -10.26 -6.28
CA GLY A 24 -9.13 -8.84 -6.24
C GLY A 24 -10.63 -8.60 -6.19
N ASP A 25 -10.99 -7.38 -5.79
CA ASP A 25 -12.33 -6.85 -5.75
C ASP A 25 -12.34 -5.41 -6.31
N GLU A 26 -13.40 -4.65 -6.02
CA GLU A 26 -13.55 -3.27 -6.49
C GLU A 26 -12.54 -2.30 -5.85
N ASP A 27 -12.08 -2.60 -4.62
CA ASP A 27 -11.20 -1.73 -3.85
C ASP A 27 -9.72 -2.03 -4.08
N PHE A 28 -9.37 -3.33 -4.17
CA PHE A 28 -8.01 -3.82 -4.23
C PHE A 28 -7.78 -4.86 -5.35
N PRO A 29 -6.62 -4.81 -6.04
CA PRO A 29 -6.25 -5.83 -7.01
C PRO A 29 -5.97 -7.17 -6.32
N ALA A 30 -5.91 -8.24 -7.11
CA ALA A 30 -5.52 -9.55 -6.59
C ALA A 30 -4.13 -9.49 -5.95
N PHE A 31 -3.90 -10.25 -4.89
CA PHE A 31 -2.62 -10.27 -4.19
C PHE A 31 -2.31 -11.64 -3.62
N ALA A 32 -1.04 -11.86 -3.29
CA ALA A 32 -0.58 -13.06 -2.61
C ALA A 32 0.45 -12.72 -1.55
N TYR A 33 0.49 -13.52 -0.49
CA TYR A 33 1.46 -13.36 0.59
C TYR A 33 1.95 -14.70 1.14
N THR A 34 3.12 -14.68 1.75
CA THR A 34 3.68 -15.83 2.44
C THR A 34 3.14 -15.95 3.87
N VAL A 35 3.07 -17.19 4.35
CA VAL A 35 2.94 -17.51 5.77
C VAL A 35 4.00 -18.54 6.11
N GLY A 36 4.78 -18.31 7.15
CA GLY A 36 5.77 -19.28 7.65
C GLY A 36 7.22 -18.82 7.51
N LEU A 37 7.51 -17.79 6.72
CA LEU A 37 8.88 -17.27 6.62
C LEU A 37 9.40 -16.78 7.97
N THR A 38 8.51 -16.21 8.77
CA THR A 38 8.82 -15.69 10.12
C THR A 38 9.30 -16.80 11.03
N VAL A 39 8.54 -17.90 11.11
CA VAL A 39 8.81 -19.00 12.07
C VAL A 39 9.89 -19.96 11.59
N THR A 40 10.09 -20.06 10.27
CA THR A 40 11.05 -21.02 9.70
C THR A 40 12.43 -20.39 9.45
N TYR A 41 12.48 -19.13 9.02
CA TYR A 41 13.71 -18.49 8.54
C TYR A 41 14.05 -17.19 9.27
N GLU A 42 13.30 -16.83 10.31
CA GLU A 42 13.44 -15.53 11.01
C GLU A 42 13.39 -14.34 10.03
N HIS A 43 12.52 -14.45 9.02
CA HIS A 43 12.41 -13.51 7.92
C HIS A 43 11.00 -12.90 7.86
N PRO A 44 10.84 -11.60 7.53
CA PRO A 44 9.52 -11.01 7.33
C PRO A 44 8.66 -11.82 6.34
N GLU A 45 7.35 -11.88 6.53
CA GLU A 45 6.48 -12.35 5.46
C GLU A 45 6.54 -11.38 4.27
N VAL A 46 6.25 -11.87 3.06
CA VAL A 46 6.32 -11.07 1.84
C VAL A 46 4.96 -11.04 1.18
N ILE A 47 4.48 -9.85 0.84
CA ILE A 47 3.24 -9.61 0.10
C ILE A 47 3.53 -8.99 -1.27
N VAL A 48 2.76 -9.37 -2.29
CA VAL A 48 2.85 -8.83 -3.66
C VAL A 48 1.45 -8.61 -4.23
N PHE A 49 1.27 -7.51 -4.99
CA PHE A 49 -0.02 -7.09 -5.55
C PHE A 49 0.00 -7.05 -7.09
N GLY A 50 -1.13 -7.48 -7.69
CA GLY A 50 -1.62 -7.23 -9.04
C GLY A 50 -0.65 -7.46 -10.20
N ILE A 51 0.28 -8.41 -10.07
CA ILE A 51 1.11 -8.82 -11.20
C ILE A 51 0.23 -9.56 -12.21
N GLY A 52 -0.30 -8.81 -13.18
CA GLY A 52 -1.18 -9.32 -14.23
C GLY A 52 -2.50 -9.93 -13.73
N ASP A 53 -2.88 -9.64 -12.48
CA ASP A 53 -3.94 -10.33 -11.72
C ASP A 53 -3.80 -11.87 -11.72
N ASP A 54 -2.58 -12.36 -11.97
CA ASP A 54 -2.25 -13.76 -12.07
C ASP A 54 -1.69 -14.26 -10.73
N LEU A 55 -2.58 -14.93 -9.98
CA LEU A 55 -2.26 -15.52 -8.68
C LEU A 55 -1.18 -16.62 -8.76
N ASP A 56 -1.03 -17.29 -9.89
CA ASP A 56 0.01 -18.31 -10.09
C ASP A 56 1.37 -17.64 -10.34
N LEU A 57 1.40 -16.57 -11.12
CA LEU A 57 2.60 -15.77 -11.31
C LEU A 57 3.08 -15.15 -9.98
N MET A 58 2.17 -14.60 -9.18
CA MET A 58 2.51 -14.08 -7.84
C MET A 58 3.03 -15.18 -6.92
N HIS A 59 2.45 -16.38 -6.96
CA HIS A 59 2.98 -17.53 -6.23
C HIS A 59 4.40 -17.89 -6.70
N HIS A 60 4.64 -17.97 -8.01
CA HIS A 60 5.97 -18.26 -8.55
C HIS A 60 7.01 -17.23 -8.11
N LEU A 61 6.64 -15.94 -8.08
CA LEU A 61 7.48 -14.87 -7.59
C LEU A 61 7.83 -15.08 -6.11
N LEU A 62 6.83 -15.34 -5.26
CA LEU A 62 7.06 -15.61 -3.83
C LEU A 62 7.92 -16.86 -3.61
N ALA A 63 7.79 -17.88 -4.46
CA ALA A 63 8.66 -19.06 -4.43
C ALA A 63 10.12 -18.73 -4.80
N VAL A 64 10.35 -17.79 -5.72
CA VAL A 64 11.71 -17.30 -6.02
C VAL A 64 12.30 -16.58 -4.81
N ILE A 65 11.51 -15.74 -4.13
CA ILE A 65 11.92 -15.03 -2.92
C ILE A 65 12.22 -16.03 -1.80
N GLN A 66 11.31 -16.97 -1.52
CA GLN A 66 11.51 -17.98 -0.48
C GLN A 66 12.79 -18.80 -0.69
N ARG A 67 13.08 -19.26 -1.92
CA ARG A 67 14.32 -20.01 -2.21
C ARG A 67 15.60 -19.19 -1.95
N ARG A 68 15.51 -17.86 -1.99
CA ARG A 68 16.62 -16.95 -1.65
C ARG A 68 16.71 -16.73 -0.15
N VAL A 69 15.58 -16.60 0.52
CA VAL A 69 15.49 -16.56 2.00
C VAL A 69 16.09 -17.82 2.61
N GLU A 70 15.76 -18.99 2.07
CA GLU A 70 16.32 -20.28 2.50
C GLU A 70 17.86 -20.34 2.37
N LYS A 71 18.43 -19.59 1.42
CA LYS A 71 19.89 -19.44 1.24
C LYS A 71 20.50 -18.31 2.09
N GLY A 72 19.73 -17.73 3.00
CA GLY A 72 20.16 -16.68 3.93
C GLY A 72 20.01 -15.25 3.42
N GLU A 73 19.42 -15.03 2.24
CA GLU A 73 19.21 -13.66 1.74
C GLU A 73 18.05 -12.97 2.47
N ARG A 74 18.27 -11.72 2.88
CA ARG A 74 17.26 -10.88 3.54
C ARG A 74 16.59 -9.91 2.57
N PHE A 75 15.28 -9.78 2.70
CA PHE A 75 14.41 -8.82 2.03
C PHE A 75 13.75 -7.93 3.08
N GLU A 76 14.28 -6.72 3.22
CA GLU A 76 13.91 -5.78 4.27
C GLU A 76 13.51 -4.44 3.66
N HIS A 77 12.91 -3.57 4.47
CA HIS A 77 12.59 -2.20 4.05
C HIS A 77 13.83 -1.50 3.48
N GLY A 78 13.68 -0.85 2.33
CA GLY A 78 14.75 -0.17 1.59
C GLY A 78 15.56 -1.10 0.67
N ALA A 79 15.37 -2.42 0.74
CA ALA A 79 16.11 -3.35 -0.12
C ALA A 79 15.69 -3.21 -1.59
N ARG A 80 16.68 -3.34 -2.48
CA ARG A 80 16.50 -3.45 -3.93
C ARG A 80 17.10 -4.76 -4.42
N LYS A 81 16.32 -5.56 -5.15
CA LYS A 81 16.72 -6.91 -5.56
C LYS A 81 16.39 -7.15 -7.04
N THR A 82 17.35 -7.68 -7.77
CA THR A 82 17.20 -8.15 -9.16
C THR A 82 16.93 -9.65 -9.17
N GLY A 83 16.52 -10.20 -10.32
CA GLY A 83 16.37 -11.65 -10.49
C GLY A 83 15.13 -12.27 -9.83
N ILE A 84 14.21 -11.43 -9.34
CA ILE A 84 12.86 -11.84 -8.91
C ILE A 84 11.94 -11.86 -10.13
N LEU A 85 11.93 -10.74 -10.86
CA LEU A 85 11.28 -10.59 -12.16
C LEU A 85 12.34 -10.39 -13.25
N PRO A 86 12.10 -10.90 -14.48
CA PRO A 86 13.04 -10.73 -15.59
C PRO A 86 13.28 -9.25 -15.93
N GLY A 87 14.55 -8.86 -16.02
CA GLY A 87 14.95 -7.55 -16.58
C GLY A 87 14.61 -6.30 -15.76
N VAL A 88 14.12 -6.47 -14.52
CA VAL A 88 13.76 -5.37 -13.61
C VAL A 88 14.29 -5.59 -12.19
N SER A 89 14.32 -4.53 -11.38
CA SER A 89 14.58 -4.61 -9.94
C SER A 89 13.27 -4.44 -9.17
N CYS A 90 13.02 -5.32 -8.21
CA CYS A 90 11.96 -5.13 -7.21
C CYS A 90 12.52 -4.38 -6.01
N HIS A 91 11.70 -3.51 -5.43
CA HIS A 91 11.99 -2.78 -4.20
C HIS A 91 11.16 -3.35 -3.05
N PHE A 92 11.66 -3.23 -1.83
CA PHE A 92 10.98 -3.75 -0.66
C PHE A 92 10.71 -2.62 0.33
N ALA A 93 9.45 -2.51 0.74
CA ALA A 93 9.02 -1.57 1.77
C ALA A 93 8.32 -2.37 2.87
N ARG A 94 8.40 -1.87 4.10
CA ARG A 94 7.63 -2.43 5.22
C ARG A 94 6.14 -2.31 4.90
N PHE A 95 5.39 -3.36 5.15
CA PHE A 95 3.94 -3.31 5.07
C PHE A 95 3.40 -2.88 6.44
N PRO A 96 2.56 -1.84 6.52
CA PRO A 96 2.14 -1.26 7.79
C PRO A 96 1.18 -2.18 8.54
N THR A 97 1.38 -2.31 9.86
CA THR A 97 0.54 -3.18 10.71
C THR A 97 -0.93 -2.80 10.68
N SER A 98 -1.27 -1.53 10.44
CA SER A 98 -2.68 -1.10 10.31
C SER A 98 -3.41 -1.79 9.16
N ALA A 99 -2.70 -2.29 8.14
CA ALA A 99 -3.29 -2.96 6.99
C ALA A 99 -3.34 -4.50 7.14
N TYR A 100 -2.87 -5.05 8.27
CA TYR A 100 -2.73 -6.50 8.45
C TYR A 100 -4.08 -7.21 8.54
N GLU A 101 -5.05 -6.66 9.27
CA GLU A 101 -6.36 -7.29 9.40
C GLU A 101 -7.05 -7.47 8.03
N GLU A 102 -7.00 -6.43 7.20
CA GLU A 102 -7.61 -6.39 5.87
C GLU A 102 -6.90 -7.31 4.85
N HIS A 103 -5.57 -7.42 4.92
CA HIS A 103 -4.80 -8.11 3.87
C HIS A 103 -4.25 -9.48 4.32
N LEU A 104 -3.93 -9.64 5.60
CA LEU A 104 -3.10 -10.73 6.12
C LEU A 104 -3.83 -11.56 7.17
N GLY A 105 -5.16 -11.54 7.19
CA GLY A 105 -5.95 -12.21 8.23
C GLY A 105 -5.64 -13.70 8.43
N GLN A 106 -5.14 -14.43 7.43
CA GLN A 106 -4.71 -15.83 7.65
C GLN A 106 -3.36 -15.91 8.35
N ALA A 107 -2.40 -15.02 8.01
CA ALA A 107 -1.10 -14.93 8.68
C ALA A 107 -1.29 -14.49 10.14
N VAL A 108 -2.11 -13.48 10.39
CA VAL A 108 -2.43 -12.99 11.74
C VAL A 108 -2.98 -14.12 12.63
N ARG A 109 -3.91 -14.92 12.11
CA ARG A 109 -4.46 -16.08 12.84
C ARG A 109 -3.41 -17.16 13.10
N HIS A 110 -2.55 -17.43 12.11
CA HIS A 110 -1.55 -18.49 12.20
C HIS A 110 -0.38 -18.13 13.13
N LEU A 111 0.07 -16.88 13.10
CA LEU A 111 1.25 -16.38 13.83
C LEU A 111 0.90 -15.80 15.20
N GLY A 112 -0.37 -15.87 15.63
CA GLY A 112 -0.79 -15.48 16.97
C GLY A 112 -0.92 -13.96 17.17
N GLY A 113 -1.30 -13.22 16.13
CA GLY A 113 -1.60 -11.79 16.20
C GLY A 113 -0.67 -10.90 15.37
N GLU A 114 -1.09 -9.65 15.17
CA GLU A 114 -0.41 -8.68 14.28
C GLU A 114 0.98 -8.26 14.77
N ARG A 115 1.22 -8.35 16.08
CA ARG A 115 2.51 -7.97 16.70
C ARG A 115 3.55 -9.10 16.67
N SER A 116 3.17 -10.29 16.21
CA SER A 116 4.01 -11.48 16.26
C SER A 116 4.93 -11.63 15.06
N PHE A 117 4.78 -10.79 14.03
CA PHE A 117 5.55 -10.89 12.79
C PHE A 117 5.64 -9.54 12.07
N SER A 118 6.58 -9.45 11.13
CA SER A 118 6.74 -8.29 10.25
C SER A 118 6.52 -8.71 8.80
N VAL A 119 6.13 -7.75 7.96
CA VAL A 119 5.81 -8.00 6.56
C VAL A 119 6.51 -6.94 5.70
N VAL A 120 6.98 -7.34 4.54
CA VAL A 120 7.44 -6.43 3.49
C VAL A 120 6.64 -6.61 2.20
N GLN A 121 6.30 -5.50 1.55
CA GLN A 121 5.76 -5.50 0.21
C GLN A 121 6.88 -5.60 -0.81
N CYS A 122 6.76 -6.55 -1.74
CA CYS A 122 7.58 -6.62 -2.95
C CYS A 122 6.99 -5.71 -4.03
N ILE A 123 7.64 -4.58 -4.28
CA ILE A 123 7.21 -3.52 -5.20
C ILE A 123 7.90 -3.69 -6.55
N TRP A 124 7.14 -3.81 -7.62
CA TRP A 124 7.62 -3.98 -9.00
C TRP A 124 7.38 -2.71 -9.85
N PRO A 125 8.27 -2.39 -10.82
CA PRO A 125 8.14 -1.20 -11.65
C PRO A 125 7.28 -1.44 -12.90
N ASP A 126 6.90 -0.35 -13.59
CA ASP A 126 6.25 -0.42 -14.90
C ASP A 126 7.18 -0.97 -16.00
N LYS A 127 6.64 -1.14 -17.22
CA LYS A 127 7.39 -1.63 -18.40
C LYS A 127 8.60 -0.75 -18.77
N LYS A 128 8.61 0.51 -18.34
CA LYS A 128 9.70 1.47 -18.54
C LYS A 128 10.62 1.56 -17.30
N ARG A 129 10.51 0.62 -16.37
CA ARG A 129 11.32 0.47 -15.14
C ARG A 129 11.11 1.59 -14.12
N ARG A 130 9.95 2.25 -14.14
CA ARG A 130 9.60 3.33 -13.21
C ARG A 130 8.76 2.79 -12.06
N LEU A 131 9.05 3.25 -10.86
CA LEU A 131 8.39 2.82 -9.64
C LEU A 131 7.15 3.69 -9.35
N PRO A 132 6.26 3.27 -8.44
CA PRO A 132 5.05 4.01 -8.10
C PRO A 132 5.23 5.47 -7.68
N TRP A 133 6.42 5.87 -7.24
CA TRP A 133 6.75 7.26 -6.86
C TRP A 133 7.51 8.03 -7.96
N ASP A 134 7.70 7.45 -9.14
CA ASP A 134 8.28 8.16 -10.27
C ASP A 134 7.19 9.03 -10.93
N PRO A 135 7.41 10.35 -11.11
CA PRO A 135 6.44 11.25 -11.74
C PRO A 135 5.97 10.83 -13.13
N LYS A 136 6.75 10.01 -13.84
CA LYS A 136 6.46 9.56 -15.21
C LYS A 136 5.93 8.13 -15.25
N VAL A 137 5.67 7.49 -14.10
CA VAL A 137 5.15 6.12 -14.03
C VAL A 137 3.87 5.98 -14.84
N ASP A 138 3.69 4.81 -15.44
CA ASP A 138 2.37 4.40 -15.93
C ASP A 138 1.37 4.43 -14.77
N LEU A 139 0.42 5.37 -14.78
CA LEU A 139 -0.55 5.57 -13.69
C LEU A 139 -1.43 4.34 -13.47
N GLY A 140 -1.65 3.52 -14.50
CA GLY A 140 -2.34 2.24 -14.35
C GLY A 140 -1.58 1.25 -13.46
N LEU A 141 -0.29 1.47 -13.19
CA LEU A 141 0.47 0.71 -12.19
C LEU A 141 -0.06 0.95 -10.77
N LEU A 142 -0.49 2.17 -10.43
CA LEU A 142 -0.91 2.51 -9.07
C LEU A 142 -2.20 1.80 -8.65
N ALA A 143 -3.10 1.58 -9.61
CA ALA A 143 -4.31 0.77 -9.40
C ALA A 143 -3.97 -0.71 -9.23
N ARG A 144 -3.05 -1.24 -10.04
CA ARG A 144 -2.62 -2.66 -9.99
C ARG A 144 -1.72 -2.98 -8.81
N GLN A 145 -1.04 -1.99 -8.25
CA GLN A 145 -0.11 -2.19 -7.15
C GLN A 145 -0.23 -1.03 -6.17
N PRO A 146 -1.22 -1.08 -5.27
CA PRO A 146 -1.29 -0.14 -4.16
C PRO A 146 0.00 -0.25 -3.34
N VAL A 147 0.61 0.88 -3.05
CA VAL A 147 1.78 0.99 -2.17
C VAL A 147 1.32 1.72 -0.92
N PHE A 148 1.72 1.20 0.24
CA PHE A 148 1.27 1.72 1.54
C PHE A 148 2.37 2.49 2.26
N LEU A 149 3.62 2.20 1.87
CA LEU A 149 4.84 2.84 2.36
C LEU A 149 5.92 2.80 1.26
N ARG A 150 6.68 3.87 1.10
CA ARG A 150 7.85 3.91 0.21
C ARG A 150 9.07 3.25 0.87
N PRO A 151 9.96 2.63 0.08
CA PRO A 151 11.23 2.06 0.59
C PRO A 151 12.23 3.11 1.13
N ASP A 152 12.03 4.40 0.83
CA ASP A 152 12.84 5.51 1.30
C ASP A 152 12.13 6.36 2.38
N ALA A 153 10.89 6.00 2.76
CA ALA A 153 10.26 6.55 3.95
C ALA A 153 11.09 6.13 5.17
N GLY A 154 11.58 7.09 5.95
CA GLY A 154 12.60 6.86 6.97
C GLY A 154 12.24 5.73 7.97
N PRO A 155 13.24 5.10 8.60
CA PRO A 155 13.04 3.89 9.42
C PRO A 155 12.09 4.07 10.62
N ARG A 156 11.82 5.32 11.00
CA ARG A 156 10.85 5.76 11.99
C ARG A 156 9.64 6.32 11.25
N ASP A 157 8.65 5.48 10.97
CA ASP A 157 7.33 5.99 10.62
C ASP A 157 6.86 6.90 11.76
N PRO A 158 6.67 8.21 11.53
CA PRO A 158 6.07 9.04 12.55
C PRO A 158 4.65 8.51 12.75
N LYS A 159 4.23 8.34 14.01
CA LYS A 159 2.93 7.77 14.41
C LYS A 159 1.87 8.08 13.36
N TRP A 160 1.30 7.01 12.80
CA TRP A 160 0.26 7.10 11.78
C TRP A 160 -0.84 8.06 12.26
N PRO A 161 -1.13 9.13 11.49
CA PRO A 161 -1.93 10.24 12.01
C PRO A 161 -3.45 10.04 11.79
N PHE A 162 -3.84 9.17 10.85
CA PHE A 162 -5.24 8.96 10.48
C PHE A 162 -5.90 7.89 11.37
N PRO A 163 -7.21 7.99 11.60
CA PRO A 163 -7.96 6.92 12.24
C PRO A 163 -8.10 5.68 11.33
N GLU A 164 -8.15 5.86 10.02
CA GLU A 164 -8.22 4.78 9.03
C GLU A 164 -6.86 4.14 8.79
N PRO A 165 -6.77 2.87 8.37
CA PRO A 165 -5.48 2.26 8.07
C PRO A 165 -4.80 2.89 6.85
N HIS A 166 -3.48 2.66 6.72
CA HIS A 166 -2.69 3.11 5.55
C HIS A 166 -3.31 2.69 4.21
N SER A 167 -4.04 1.58 4.20
CA SER A 167 -4.74 1.00 3.06
C SER A 167 -5.95 1.79 2.58
N ARG A 168 -6.50 2.70 3.40
CA ARG A 168 -7.69 3.48 3.02
C ARG A 168 -7.48 4.13 1.66
N ARG A 169 -8.40 3.85 0.75
CA ARG A 169 -8.41 4.40 -0.60
C ARG A 169 -8.82 5.87 -0.54
N ALA A 170 -8.09 6.69 -1.26
CA ALA A 170 -8.33 8.11 -1.40
C ALA A 170 -8.30 8.48 -2.87
N LEU A 171 -9.25 9.31 -3.27
CA LEU A 171 -9.34 9.89 -4.60
C LEU A 171 -8.39 11.07 -4.67
N THR A 172 -7.55 11.12 -5.70
CA THR A 172 -6.66 12.24 -5.98
C THR A 172 -6.60 12.50 -7.47
N THR A 173 -5.97 13.60 -7.85
CA THR A 173 -5.79 14.00 -9.26
C THR A 173 -4.44 13.52 -9.80
N LYS A 174 -4.37 13.18 -11.09
CA LYS A 174 -3.13 12.75 -11.77
C LYS A 174 -2.01 13.78 -11.65
N GLN A 175 -2.33 15.07 -11.61
CA GLN A 175 -1.41 16.19 -11.40
C GLN A 175 -0.73 16.12 -10.01
N VAL A 176 -1.48 15.73 -8.98
CA VAL A 176 -0.91 15.47 -7.64
C VAL A 176 0.02 14.29 -7.68
N ILE A 177 -0.38 13.20 -8.36
CA ILE A 177 0.44 12.00 -8.47
C ILE A 177 1.78 12.29 -9.18
N ARG A 178 1.75 13.10 -10.24
CA ARG A 178 2.93 13.53 -10.98
C ARG A 178 3.77 14.58 -10.26
N GLY A 179 3.29 15.11 -9.13
CA GLY A 179 3.95 16.21 -8.42
C GLY A 179 3.92 17.55 -9.16
N GLU A 180 3.01 17.70 -10.13
CA GLU A 180 2.79 18.92 -10.90
C GLU A 180 2.00 19.94 -10.09
N GLU A 181 1.06 19.47 -9.26
CA GLU A 181 0.19 20.29 -8.43
C GLU A 181 0.12 19.78 -6.98
N PRO A 182 0.03 20.66 -5.98
CA PRO A 182 -0.25 20.25 -4.61
C PRO A 182 -1.72 19.84 -4.45
N VAL A 183 -2.01 19.00 -3.46
CA VAL A 183 -3.39 18.85 -2.95
C VAL A 183 -3.89 20.22 -2.46
N ARG A 184 -4.96 20.79 -3.00
CA ARG A 184 -5.54 22.06 -2.53
C ARG A 184 -6.81 21.86 -1.73
N PHE A 185 -7.59 20.85 -2.08
CA PHE A 185 -8.79 20.45 -1.36
C PHE A 185 -8.55 19.09 -0.69
N ALA A 186 -8.97 19.00 0.58
CA ALA A 186 -8.99 17.77 1.33
C ALA A 186 -10.34 17.61 2.03
N GLY A 187 -11.15 16.67 1.56
CA GLY A 187 -12.46 16.35 2.12
C GLY A 187 -12.51 14.92 2.63
N ARG A 188 -13.29 14.70 3.69
CA ARG A 188 -13.68 13.38 4.18
C ARG A 188 -15.20 13.25 4.11
N PHE A 189 -15.69 12.32 3.31
CA PHE A 189 -17.12 12.14 3.09
C PHE A 189 -17.77 11.19 4.09
N ASP A 190 -19.09 11.15 4.10
CA ASP A 190 -19.90 10.37 5.05
C ASP A 190 -19.65 8.85 4.96
N ASP A 191 -19.23 8.36 3.80
CA ASP A 191 -18.80 6.97 3.58
C ASP A 191 -17.36 6.69 4.06
N GLY A 192 -16.71 7.69 4.67
CA GLY A 192 -15.33 7.63 5.14
C GLY A 192 -14.28 7.71 4.02
N SER A 193 -14.66 7.96 2.77
CA SER A 193 -13.73 8.19 1.67
C SER A 193 -13.05 9.55 1.80
N TYR A 194 -11.83 9.63 1.28
CA TYR A 194 -11.05 10.87 1.24
C TYR A 194 -10.94 11.33 -0.21
N GLN A 195 -11.13 12.62 -0.44
CA GLN A 195 -10.77 13.29 -1.69
C GLN A 195 -9.71 14.33 -1.41
N LEU A 196 -8.54 14.12 -2.00
CA LEU A 196 -7.31 14.89 -1.81
C LEU A 196 -6.83 15.36 -3.18
N VAL A 197 -7.41 16.44 -3.71
CA VAL A 197 -7.28 16.85 -5.13
C VAL A 197 -6.65 18.23 -5.30
N CYS A 198 -6.12 18.52 -6.50
CA CYS A 198 -5.44 19.77 -6.80
C CYS A 198 -6.34 20.98 -7.06
N GLU A 199 -7.64 20.79 -7.31
CA GLU A 199 -8.61 21.84 -7.71
C GLU A 199 -8.22 22.61 -8.99
N THR A 200 -7.40 22.03 -9.88
CA THR A 200 -7.04 22.65 -11.17
C THR A 200 -7.75 22.01 -12.37
N THR A 201 -8.60 21.02 -12.11
CA THR A 201 -9.32 20.24 -13.12
C THR A 201 -10.62 19.73 -12.52
N ASP A 202 -11.68 19.66 -13.33
CA ASP A 202 -12.96 19.03 -13.07
C ASP A 202 -13.19 17.78 -13.95
N ASP A 203 -12.19 17.39 -14.73
CA ASP A 203 -12.24 16.21 -15.60
C ASP A 203 -12.13 14.92 -14.76
N GLU A 204 -13.13 14.04 -14.86
CA GLU A 204 -13.12 12.75 -14.17
C GLU A 204 -11.98 11.85 -14.65
N ASP A 205 -11.52 12.01 -15.89
CA ASP A 205 -10.36 11.28 -16.41
C ASP A 205 -9.08 11.70 -15.70
N ASP A 206 -9.02 12.85 -15.03
CA ASP A 206 -7.88 13.25 -14.22
C ASP A 206 -7.89 12.66 -12.80
N LEU A 207 -8.91 11.88 -12.45
CA LEU A 207 -9.01 11.25 -11.15
C LEU A 207 -8.29 9.89 -11.11
N ALA A 208 -7.74 9.56 -9.96
CA ALA A 208 -7.07 8.30 -9.71
C ALA A 208 -7.17 7.92 -8.22
N TRP A 209 -7.30 6.62 -7.98
CA TRP A 209 -7.34 6.07 -6.63
C TRP A 209 -5.95 5.61 -6.17
N VAL A 210 -5.53 6.11 -5.01
CA VAL A 210 -4.30 5.71 -4.31
C VAL A 210 -4.61 5.39 -2.85
N THR A 211 -3.62 4.97 -2.07
CA THR A 211 -3.79 4.75 -0.62
C THR A 211 -3.46 6.04 0.14
N LEU A 212 -4.01 6.22 1.34
CA LEU A 212 -3.59 7.30 2.23
C LEU A 212 -2.11 7.20 2.60
N GLY A 213 -1.59 5.98 2.74
CA GLY A 213 -0.15 5.75 2.96
C GLY A 213 0.70 6.33 1.84
N TRP A 214 0.34 6.06 0.58
CA TRP A 214 1.01 6.64 -0.58
C TRP A 214 0.96 8.17 -0.56
N LEU A 215 -0.22 8.77 -0.33
CA LEU A 215 -0.37 10.23 -0.32
C LEU A 215 0.46 10.88 0.78
N LEU A 216 0.45 10.32 1.99
CA LEU A 216 1.21 10.86 3.12
C LEU A 216 2.72 10.82 2.87
N ASP A 217 3.21 9.78 2.21
CA ASP A 217 4.61 9.63 1.83
C ASP A 217 5.05 10.65 0.76
N HIS A 218 4.13 11.07 -0.12
CA HIS A 218 4.40 12.05 -1.16
C HIS A 218 4.18 13.50 -0.68
N ASP A 219 3.26 13.71 0.26
CA ASP A 219 3.01 15.00 0.90
C ASP A 219 2.80 14.84 2.43
N PRO A 220 3.88 14.91 3.23
CA PRO A 220 3.81 14.82 4.69
C PRO A 220 2.96 15.92 5.35
N SER A 221 2.64 17.01 4.65
CA SER A 221 1.78 18.06 5.19
C SER A 221 0.31 17.64 5.29
N LEU A 222 -0.08 16.54 4.63
CA LEU A 222 -1.40 15.92 4.77
C LEU A 222 -1.69 15.40 6.18
N ARG A 223 -0.69 15.36 7.08
CA ARG A 223 -0.94 15.18 8.53
C ARG A 223 -1.96 16.18 9.08
N ALA A 224 -2.02 17.39 8.52
CA ALA A 224 -2.95 18.43 8.96
C ALA A 224 -4.44 18.11 8.63
N VAL A 225 -4.69 17.15 7.74
CA VAL A 225 -6.04 16.75 7.32
C VAL A 225 -6.49 15.44 7.95
N ALA A 226 -5.62 14.78 8.71
CA ALA A 226 -5.98 13.58 9.48
C ALA A 226 -6.99 13.83 10.61
N SER A 227 -7.19 15.10 10.97
CA SER A 227 -8.17 15.53 11.98
C SER A 227 -9.56 15.84 11.38
N LEU A 228 -9.80 15.54 10.11
CA LEU A 228 -11.11 15.80 9.49
C LEU A 228 -12.13 14.81 10.03
N ASP A 229 -13.22 15.35 10.57
CA ASP A 229 -14.42 14.57 10.86
C ASP A 229 -15.17 14.23 9.55
N LEU A 230 -16.13 13.30 9.62
CA LEU A 230 -16.99 12.99 8.48
C LEU A 230 -17.77 14.24 8.05
N GLY A 231 -17.83 14.48 6.73
CA GLY A 231 -18.46 15.66 6.15
C GLY A 231 -17.61 16.93 6.20
N GLU A 232 -16.42 16.91 6.82
CA GLU A 232 -15.55 18.08 6.86
C GLU A 232 -14.61 18.17 5.64
N ALA A 233 -14.28 19.41 5.28
CA ALA A 233 -13.25 19.71 4.30
C ALA A 233 -12.31 20.82 4.76
N LYS A 234 -11.09 20.79 4.23
CA LYS A 234 -10.08 21.83 4.37
C LYS A 234 -9.49 22.19 3.00
N VAL A 235 -9.15 23.46 2.83
CA VAL A 235 -8.48 23.99 1.64
C VAL A 235 -7.14 24.65 1.97
N ARG A 236 -6.21 24.67 1.01
CA ARG A 236 -4.98 25.47 1.09
C ARG A 236 -4.68 26.16 -0.24
N LYS A 237 -3.97 27.29 -0.17
CA LYS A 237 -3.61 28.08 -1.35
C LYS A 237 -2.52 27.45 -2.24
N GLY A 238 -1.73 26.54 -1.70
CA GLY A 238 -0.59 25.95 -2.42
C GLY A 238 0.35 25.16 -1.52
N PRO A 239 1.48 24.68 -2.05
CA PRO A 239 2.39 23.82 -1.32
C PRO A 239 2.97 24.56 -0.10
N GLY A 240 3.04 23.87 1.06
CA GLY A 240 3.57 24.45 2.30
C GLY A 240 2.71 25.52 2.98
N LYS A 241 1.54 25.86 2.43
CA LYS A 241 0.56 26.72 3.11
C LYS A 241 -0.34 25.88 4.03
N PRO A 242 -0.76 26.41 5.19
CA PRO A 242 -1.61 25.67 6.10
C PRO A 242 -2.99 25.43 5.48
N PHE A 243 -3.54 24.25 5.76
CA PHE A 243 -4.94 23.94 5.50
C PHE A 243 -5.85 24.78 6.41
N ARG A 244 -6.95 25.27 5.85
CA ARG A 244 -8.00 26.04 6.55
C ARG A 244 -9.33 25.31 6.34
N LYS A 245 -10.18 25.27 7.37
CA LYS A 245 -11.53 24.68 7.23
C LYS A 245 -12.28 25.40 6.12
N VAL A 246 -13.02 24.63 5.33
CA VAL A 246 -14.05 25.18 4.43
C VAL A 246 -15.22 25.55 5.34
N SER A 247 -15.55 26.83 5.42
CA SER A 247 -16.84 27.22 6.00
C SER A 247 -17.93 26.72 5.05
N PRO A 248 -19.05 26.17 5.53
CA PRO A 248 -20.21 25.97 4.68
C PRO A 248 -20.51 27.31 3.98
N PRO A 249 -20.94 27.31 2.71
CA PRO A 249 -21.45 28.53 2.11
C PRO A 249 -22.49 29.10 3.08
N ASP A 250 -22.37 30.39 3.42
CA ASP A 250 -23.40 31.08 4.18
C ASP A 250 -24.71 30.77 3.45
N ASP A 251 -25.68 30.18 4.15
CA ASP A 251 -27.04 30.04 3.62
C ASP A 251 -27.47 31.46 3.22
N GLU A 252 -27.45 31.77 1.92
CA GLU A 252 -27.94 33.05 1.45
C GLU A 252 -29.43 33.11 1.85
N PRO A 253 -29.83 34.16 2.61
CA PRO A 253 -31.15 34.24 3.22
C PRO A 253 -32.31 34.38 2.22
#